data_AF-K2ARI2-F1
#
_entry.id   AF-K2ARI2-F1
#
_cell.length_a   1.000
_cell.length_b   1.000
_cell.length_c   1.000
_cell.angle_alpha   90.00
_cell.angle_beta   90.00
_cell.angle_gamma   90.00
#
_symmetry.space_group_name_H-M   'P 1'
#
loop_
_entity.id
_entity.type
_entity.pdbx_description
1 polymer ?
#
loop_
_entity_poly.entity_id
_entity_poly.type
_entity_poly.pdbx_seq_one_letter_code
_entity_poly.pdbx_strand_id
1 'polypeptide(L)'
;MPYIKQKQRPAIDKLINPLINHLKSLPLEEQDGALNYAVTKIIKNLYPQKYFHLNRALGVLTAIKDEFYRRVIGSYEDTKITENGDVK
;
A
#
# COMPACT_ATOMS: atom_id res chain seq x y z
N MET A 1 -2.72 2.78 -10.24
CA MET A 1 -3.69 1.67 -10.28
C MET A 1 -4.65 1.82 -11.46
N PRO A 2 -4.77 0.80 -12.33
CA PRO A 2 -5.52 0.90 -13.59
C PRO A 2 -7.04 1.00 -13.39
N TYR A 3 -7.56 0.61 -12.22
CA TYR A 3 -8.99 0.57 -11.91
C TYR A 3 -9.57 1.85 -11.28
N ILE A 4 -8.72 2.83 -10.91
CA ILE A 4 -9.18 4.16 -10.46
C ILE A 4 -9.00 5.20 -11.56
N LYS A 5 -10.08 5.89 -11.92
CA LYS A 5 -10.07 6.93 -12.96
C LYS A 5 -9.14 8.06 -12.55
N GLN A 6 -8.36 8.59 -13.49
CA GLN A 6 -7.38 9.64 -13.20
C GLN A 6 -8.00 10.85 -12.49
N LYS A 7 -9.21 11.27 -12.91
CA LYS A 7 -9.95 12.38 -12.27
C LYS A 7 -10.30 12.17 -10.79
N GLN A 8 -10.30 10.94 -10.28
CA GLN A 8 -10.61 10.65 -8.88
C GLN A 8 -9.37 10.72 -7.98
N ARG A 9 -8.16 10.65 -8.56
CA ARG A 9 -6.91 10.57 -7.80
C ARG A 9 -6.59 11.86 -7.03
N PRO A 10 -6.71 13.08 -7.61
CA PRO A 10 -6.30 14.31 -6.92
C PRO A 10 -7.01 14.55 -5.58
N ALA A 11 -8.28 14.16 -5.46
CA ALA A 11 -9.03 14.29 -4.21
C ALA A 11 -8.49 13.36 -3.12
N ILE A 12 -8.08 12.14 -3.48
CA ILE A 12 -7.46 11.17 -2.56
C ILE A 12 -6.04 11.64 -2.23
N ASP A 13 -5.27 12.06 -3.24
CA ASP A 13 -3.89 12.51 -3.10
C ASP A 13 -3.81 13.69 -2.12
N LYS A 14 -4.75 14.64 -2.19
CA LYS A 14 -4.85 15.76 -1.24
C LYS A 14 -4.99 15.32 0.21
N LEU A 15 -5.67 14.21 0.47
CA LEU A 15 -5.90 13.68 1.82
C LEU A 15 -4.75 12.79 2.30
N ILE A 16 -4.17 11.99 1.40
CA ILE A 16 -3.13 11.03 1.75
C ILE A 16 -1.73 11.65 1.82
N ASN A 17 -1.44 12.68 1.03
CA ASN A 17 -0.10 13.29 0.99
C ASN A 17 0.34 13.86 2.35
N PRO A 18 -0.52 14.57 3.13
CA PRO A 18 -0.15 14.98 4.48
C PRO A 18 0.19 13.81 5.41
N LEU A 19 -0.56 12.70 5.31
CA LEU A 19 -0.28 11.48 6.08
C LEU A 19 1.06 10.87 5.67
N ILE A 20 1.34 10.76 4.36
CA ILE A 20 2.63 10.25 3.86
C ILE A 20 3.78 11.12 4.38
N ASN A 21 3.64 12.44 4.33
CA ASN A 21 4.66 13.36 4.82
C ASN A 21 4.90 13.21 6.32
N HIS A 22 3.83 13.02 7.11
CA HIS A 22 3.96 12.73 8.52
C HIS A 22 4.69 11.40 8.77
N LEU A 23 4.29 10.32 8.09
CA LEU A 23 4.94 9.00 8.23
C LEU A 23 6.44 9.08 7.89
N LYS A 24 6.81 9.81 6.83
CA LYS A 24 8.21 10.03 6.46
C LYS A 24 9.01 10.86 7.47
N SER A 25 8.34 11.66 8.30
CA SER A 25 9.00 12.48 9.31
C SER A 25 9.32 11.72 10.60
N LEU A 26 8.77 10.51 10.78
CA LEU A 26 9.00 9.67 11.95
C LEU A 26 10.38 8.98 11.89
N PRO A 27 10.97 8.63 13.05
CA PRO A 27 12.12 7.73 13.13
C PRO A 27 11.84 6.44 12.36
N LEU A 28 12.86 5.88 11.69
CA LEU A 28 12.72 4.73 10.79
C LEU A 28 12.04 3.54 11.49
N GLU A 29 12.45 3.27 12.73
CA GLU A 29 11.94 2.23 13.62
C GLU A 29 10.46 2.40 13.98
N GLU A 30 9.90 3.60 13.83
CA GLU A 30 8.49 3.90 14.11
C GLU A 30 7.62 3.91 12.85
N GLN A 31 8.21 4.04 11.65
CA GLN A 31 7.46 4.22 10.40
C GLN A 31 6.54 3.03 10.11
N ASP A 32 7.04 1.81 10.28
CA ASP A 32 6.29 0.58 10.02
C ASP A 32 5.08 0.43 10.95
N GLY A 33 5.28 0.71 12.25
CA GLY A 33 4.22 0.70 13.25
C GLY A 33 3.15 1.75 12.97
N ALA A 34 3.57 2.97 12.63
CA ALA A 34 2.66 4.07 12.31
C ALA A 34 1.88 3.82 11.02
N LEU A 35 2.52 3.28 9.97
CA LEU A 35 1.85 2.90 8.73
C LEU A 35 0.82 1.78 8.99
N ASN A 36 1.20 0.75 9.74
CA ASN A 36 0.28 -0.34 10.10
C ASN A 36 -0.93 0.18 10.88
N TYR A 37 -0.72 1.08 11.85
CA TYR A 37 -1.80 1.73 12.58
C TYR A 37 -2.72 2.52 11.66
N ALA A 38 -2.17 3.33 10.76
CA ALA A 38 -2.95 4.15 9.83
C ALA A 38 -3.83 3.31 8.90
N VAL A 39 -3.26 2.27 8.27
CA VAL A 39 -4.00 1.35 7.40
C VAL A 39 -5.08 0.61 8.21
N THR A 40 -4.74 0.12 9.40
CA THR A 40 -5.70 -0.55 10.29
C THR A 40 -6.87 0.37 10.65
N LYS A 41 -6.61 1.64 10.97
CA LYS A 41 -7.65 2.63 11.26
C LYS A 41 -8.53 2.88 10.03
N ILE A 42 -7.97 3.00 8.83
CA ILE A 42 -8.74 3.16 7.60
C ILE A 42 -9.69 1.96 7.40
N ILE A 43 -9.16 0.73 7.47
CA ILE A 43 -9.96 -0.48 7.27
C ILE A 43 -11.07 -0.61 8.32
N LYS A 44 -10.75 -0.41 9.61
CA LYS A 44 -11.72 -0.52 10.71
C LYS A 44 -12.89 0.46 10.58
N ASN A 45 -12.68 1.62 9.97
CA ASN A 45 -13.73 2.63 9.81
C ASN A 45 -14.47 2.53 8.46
N LEU A 46 -13.88 1.89 7.45
CA LEU A 46 -14.49 1.72 6.14
C LEU A 46 -15.40 0.47 6.07
N TYR A 47 -15.08 -0.58 6.82
CA TYR A 47 -15.76 -1.88 6.75
C TYR A 47 -16.55 -2.17 8.04
N PRO A 48 -17.86 -2.48 7.95
CA PRO A 48 -18.63 -2.96 9.10
C PRO A 48 -18.10 -4.28 9.66
N GLN A 49 -18.32 -4.52 10.95
CA GLN A 49 -17.93 -5.77 11.63
C GLN A 49 -18.88 -6.94 11.30
N LYS A 50 -18.91 -7.34 10.03
CA LYS A 50 -19.53 -8.59 9.57
C LYS A 50 -18.54 -9.35 8.72
N TYR A 51 -18.55 -10.68 8.82
CA TYR A 51 -17.60 -11.56 8.12
C TYR A 51 -17.47 -11.22 6.63
N PHE A 52 -18.59 -11.00 5.93
CA PHE A 52 -18.59 -10.60 4.52
C PHE A 52 -17.72 -9.36 4.24
N HIS A 53 -17.84 -8.31 5.05
CA HIS A 53 -17.06 -7.07 4.87
C HIS A 53 -15.60 -7.26 5.26
N LEU A 54 -15.32 -8.05 6.30
CA LEU A 54 -13.96 -8.37 6.72
C LEU A 54 -13.23 -9.19 5.65
N ASN A 55 -13.90 -10.18 5.06
CA ASN A 55 -13.35 -10.96 3.95
C ASN A 55 -13.06 -10.08 2.72
N ARG A 56 -13.94 -9.11 2.43
CA ARG A 56 -13.69 -8.11 1.37
C ARG A 56 -12.48 -7.23 1.68
N ALA A 57 -12.32 -6.77 2.92
CA ALA A 57 -11.18 -5.97 3.33
C ALA A 57 -9.86 -6.76 3.17
N LEU A 58 -9.84 -8.02 3.60
CA LEU A 58 -8.70 -8.92 3.41
C LEU A 58 -8.35 -9.10 1.93
N GLY A 59 -9.35 -9.30 1.07
CA GLY A 59 -9.12 -9.38 -0.38
C GLY A 59 -8.48 -8.12 -0.96
N VAL A 60 -8.89 -6.92 -0.51
CA VAL A 60 -8.27 -5.66 -0.92
C VAL A 60 -6.82 -5.54 -0.43
N LEU A 61 -6.55 -5.91 0.82
CA LEU A 61 -5.18 -5.88 1.37
C LEU A 61 -4.25 -6.84 0.61
N THR A 62 -4.71 -8.05 0.28
CA THR A 62 -3.96 -8.99 -0.57
C THR A 62 -3.69 -8.38 -1.95
N ALA A 63 -4.70 -7.80 -2.59
CA ALA A 63 -4.52 -7.17 -3.89
C ALA A 63 -3.53 -5.98 -3.84
N ILE A 64 -3.51 -5.20 -2.76
CA ILE A 64 -2.53 -4.12 -2.55
C ILE A 64 -1.11 -4.69 -2.49
N LYS A 65 -0.91 -5.75 -1.69
CA LYS A 65 0.39 -6.44 -1.57
C LYS A 65 0.86 -6.97 -2.93
N ASP A 66 0.00 -7.68 -3.65
CA ASP A 66 0.36 -8.29 -4.93
C ASP A 66 0.62 -7.25 -6.03
N GLU A 67 -0.13 -6.13 -6.06
CA GLU A 67 0.13 -5.01 -6.97
C GLU A 67 1.46 -4.33 -6.63
N PHE A 68 1.78 -4.12 -5.34
CA PHE A 68 3.07 -3.57 -4.92
C PHE A 68 4.22 -4.47 -5.34
N TYR A 69 4.08 -5.79 -5.13
CA TYR A 69 5.09 -6.75 -5.58
C TYR A 69 5.29 -6.67 -7.09
N ARG A 70 4.21 -6.79 -7.89
CA ARG A 70 4.31 -6.81 -9.35
C ARG A 70 4.83 -5.50 -9.95
N ARG A 71 4.39 -4.35 -9.44
CA ARG A 71 4.64 -3.03 -10.07
C ARG A 71 5.85 -2.30 -9.54
N VAL A 72 6.32 -2.66 -8.34
CA VAL A 72 7.43 -1.97 -7.67
C VAL A 72 8.58 -2.94 -7.44
N ILE A 73 8.32 -4.04 -6.72
CA ILE A 73 9.38 -5.01 -6.39
C ILE A 73 9.89 -5.70 -7.66
N GLY A 74 9.00 -6.21 -8.52
CA GLY A 74 9.40 -6.94 -9.73
C GLY A 74 10.32 -6.13 -10.65
N SER A 75 10.00 -4.87 -10.92
CA SER A 75 10.88 -4.01 -11.74
C SER A 75 12.22 -3.70 -11.07
N TYR A 76 12.25 -3.62 -9.74
CA TYR A 76 13.50 -3.51 -8.99
C TYR A 76 14.32 -4.82 -9.06
N GLU A 77 13.68 -5.97 -8.95
CA GLU A 77 14.29 -7.30 -9.10
C GLU A 77 14.87 -7.48 -10.50
N ASP A 78 14.14 -7.12 -11.57
CA ASP A 78 14.63 -7.16 -12.96
C ASP A 78 15.93 -6.34 -13.12
N THR A 79 15.99 -5.18 -12.46
CA THR A 79 17.19 -4.34 -12.43
C THR A 79 18.33 -5.06 -11.69
N LYS A 80 18.05 -5.64 -10.52
CA LYS A 80 19.05 -6.36 -9.71
C LYS A 80 19.55 -7.65 -10.36
N ILE A 81 18.72 -8.34 -11.15
CA ILE A 81 19.11 -9.49 -11.96
C ILE A 81 20.11 -9.07 -13.04
N THR A 82 19.86 -7.93 -13.69
CA THR A 82 20.80 -7.38 -14.69
C THR A 82 22.14 -6.98 -14.05
N GLU A 83 22.11 -6.42 -12.84
CA GLU A 83 23.30 -5.96 -12.12
C GLU A 83 24.12 -7.10 -11.47
N ASN A 84 23.45 -8.07 -10.83
CA ASN A 84 24.08 -9.06 -9.95
C ASN A 84 23.98 -10.50 -10.48
N GLY A 85 23.24 -10.72 -11.58
CA GLY A 85 22.86 -12.03 -12.05
C GLY A 85 21.61 -12.58 -11.34
N ASP A 86 20.93 -13.51 -12.02
CA ASP A 86 19.78 -14.21 -11.45
C ASP A 86 20.21 -15.43 -10.61
N VAL A 87 19.32 -15.89 -9.73
CA VAL A 87 19.47 -17.18 -9.04
C VAL A 87 19.22 -18.28 -10.08
N LYS A 88 20.24 -19.10 -10.34
CA LYS A 88 20.17 -20.25 -11.25
C LYS A 88 19.72 -21.52 -10.53
#